data_AF-A0A9C8KAE0-F1
#
_entry.id   AF-A0A9C8KAE0-F1
#
_cell.length_a   1.000
_cell.length_b   1.000
_cell.length_c   1.000
_cell.angle_alpha   90.00
_cell.angle_beta   90.00
_cell.angle_gamma   90.00
#
_symmetry.space_group_name_H-M   'P 1'
#
loop_
_entity.id
_entity.type
_entity.pdbx_description
1 polymer ?
#
loop_
_entity_poly.entity_id
_entity_poly.type
_entity_poly.pdbx_seq_one_letter_code
_entity_poly.pdbx_strand_id
1 'polypeptide(L)'
;MQRNNKMPYYFTKTLDRDFDEVIEKVSQALERQGFSILTEIDVSETFRRELGVEFEKYRIFGACNVSHAYRALKVDKKNCIMLPCNVIVYEIKNGRIEVAVVNPMASIRASD
;
A
#
# COMPACT_ATOMS: atom_id res chain seq x y z
N MET A 1 30.01 13.82 -10.56
CA MET A 1 29.28 12.84 -9.73
C MET A 1 27.91 13.42 -9.37
N GLN A 2 26.92 13.26 -10.24
CA GLN A 2 25.54 13.68 -9.95
C GLN A 2 24.81 12.48 -9.32
N ARG A 3 24.34 12.62 -8.08
CA ARG A 3 23.43 11.65 -7.46
C ARG A 3 22.08 11.79 -8.15
N ASN A 4 21.68 10.81 -8.95
CA ASN A 4 20.32 10.69 -9.46
C ASN A 4 19.36 10.57 -8.27
N ASN A 5 18.75 11.69 -7.87
CA ASN A 5 17.71 11.74 -6.85
C ASN A 5 16.38 11.25 -7.46
N LYS A 6 16.28 9.96 -7.78
CA LYS A 6 15.04 9.34 -8.25
C LYS A 6 14.13 9.19 -7.03
N MET A 7 13.06 9.99 -6.96
CA MET A 7 12.04 9.83 -5.92
C MET A 7 11.47 8.39 -6.01
N PRO A 8 11.44 7.64 -4.90
CA PRO A 8 10.88 6.29 -4.92
C PRO A 8 9.38 6.33 -5.24
N TYR A 9 8.89 5.27 -5.89
CA TYR A 9 7.47 5.11 -6.22
C TYR A 9 6.61 4.73 -5.00
N TYR A 10 7.23 4.61 -3.83
CA TYR A 10 6.60 4.28 -2.55
C TYR A 10 7.26 5.02 -1.39
N PHE A 11 6.52 5.13 -0.29
CA PHE A 11 7.04 5.42 1.04
C PHE A 11 7.06 4.12 1.84
N THR A 12 8.06 3.93 2.72
CA THR A 12 8.14 2.72 3.54
C THR A 12 8.52 3.03 4.98
N LYS A 13 8.09 2.16 5.90
CA LYS A 13 8.48 2.17 7.30
C LYS A 13 8.53 0.74 7.85
N THR A 14 9.64 0.40 8.49
CA THR A 14 9.80 -0.87 9.22
C THR A 14 9.38 -0.70 10.69
N LEU A 15 8.71 -1.71 11.23
CA LEU A 15 8.29 -1.81 12.62
C LEU A 15 8.79 -3.12 13.24
N ASP A 16 9.12 -3.05 14.53
CA ASP A 16 9.51 -4.19 15.35
C ASP A 16 8.33 -4.57 16.26
N ARG A 17 7.33 -5.22 15.66
CA ARG A 17 6.01 -5.55 16.24
C ARG A 17 5.42 -6.75 15.53
N ASP A 18 4.46 -7.41 16.17
CA ASP A 18 3.72 -8.51 15.54
C ASP A 18 2.93 -8.05 14.31
N PHE A 19 2.82 -8.95 13.32
CA PHE A 19 2.14 -8.69 12.05
C PHE A 19 0.71 -8.16 12.25
N ASP A 20 -0.08 -8.85 13.08
CA ASP A 20 -1.49 -8.48 13.31
C ASP A 20 -1.62 -7.14 14.05
N GLU A 21 -0.66 -6.81 14.93
CA GLU A 21 -0.60 -5.50 15.58
C GLU A 21 -0.31 -4.37 14.57
N VAL A 22 0.57 -4.64 13.59
CA VAL A 22 0.89 -3.68 12.54
C VAL A 22 -0.31 -3.49 11.60
N ILE A 23 -1.01 -4.56 11.26
CA ILE A 23 -2.26 -4.51 10.48
C ILE A 23 -3.27 -3.58 11.17
N GLU A 24 -3.53 -3.79 12.46
CA GLU A 24 -4.47 -2.94 13.20
C GLU A 24 -4.01 -1.47 13.22
N LYS A 25 -2.73 -1.23 13.47
CA LYS A 25 -2.15 0.12 13.48
C LYS A 25 -2.24 0.84 12.14
N VAL A 26 -2.01 0.13 11.05
CA VAL A 26 -2.14 0.66 9.69
C VAL A 26 -3.59 1.04 9.42
N SER A 27 -4.53 0.15 9.72
CA SER A 27 -5.97 0.41 9.54
C SER A 27 -6.44 1.63 10.32
N GLN A 28 -6.09 1.73 11.60
CA GLN A 28 -6.42 2.89 12.43
C GLN A 28 -5.73 4.18 11.94
N ALA A 29 -4.50 4.09 11.45
CA ALA A 29 -3.78 5.25 10.93
C ALA A 29 -4.43 5.79 9.63
N LEU A 30 -4.86 4.89 8.75
CA LEU A 30 -5.59 5.24 7.53
C LEU A 30 -6.91 5.95 7.88
N GLU A 31 -7.69 5.36 8.80
CA GLU A 31 -8.97 5.94 9.23
C GLU A 31 -8.79 7.33 9.85
N ARG A 32 -7.80 7.52 10.74
CA ARG A 32 -7.47 8.84 11.32
C ARG A 32 -7.08 9.90 10.29
N GLN A 33 -6.59 9.48 9.12
CA GLN A 33 -6.25 10.37 8.01
C GLN A 33 -7.40 10.50 6.99
N GLY A 34 -8.58 9.96 7.29
CA GLY A 34 -9.76 10.01 6.42
C GLY A 34 -9.68 9.07 5.22
N PHE A 35 -8.86 8.02 5.29
CA PHE A 35 -8.85 6.94 4.31
C PHE A 35 -9.71 5.78 4.81
N SER A 36 -10.55 5.25 3.95
CA SER A 36 -11.28 3.99 4.19
C SER A 36 -10.59 2.84 3.46
N ILE A 37 -10.52 1.67 4.09
CA ILE A 37 -10.09 0.44 3.43
C ILE A 37 -11.27 -0.10 2.63
N LEU A 38 -11.11 -0.17 1.31
CA LEU A 38 -12.14 -0.67 0.38
C LEU A 38 -11.94 -2.15 0.05
N THR A 39 -10.69 -2.58 0.02
CA THR A 39 -10.31 -3.96 -0.29
C THR A 39 -9.17 -4.41 0.61
N GLU A 40 -9.15 -5.70 0.87
CA GLU A 40 -8.10 -6.37 1.62
C GLU A 40 -7.80 -7.71 0.95
N ILE A 41 -6.53 -7.97 0.70
CA ILE A 41 -6.05 -9.17 0.02
C ILE A 41 -4.97 -9.81 0.86
N ASP A 42 -5.23 -11.02 1.34
CA ASP A 42 -4.22 -11.89 1.94
C ASP A 42 -3.46 -12.63 0.83
N VAL A 43 -2.25 -12.16 0.53
CA VAL A 43 -1.44 -12.69 -0.56
C VAL A 43 -0.88 -14.07 -0.17
N SER A 44 -0.46 -14.24 1.08
CA SER A 44 0.08 -15.50 1.60
C SER A 44 -0.96 -16.62 1.50
N GLU A 45 -2.19 -16.34 1.94
CA GLU A 45 -3.30 -17.28 1.84
C GLU A 45 -3.67 -17.58 0.39
N THR A 46 -3.70 -16.55 -0.45
CA THR A 46 -4.01 -16.70 -1.88
C THR A 46 -2.98 -17.59 -2.57
N PHE A 47 -1.69 -17.38 -2.31
CA PHE A 47 -0.63 -18.19 -2.90
C PHE A 47 -0.66 -19.63 -2.40
N ARG A 48 -0.93 -19.83 -1.11
CA ARG A 48 -1.12 -21.17 -0.56
C ARG A 48 -2.30 -21.89 -1.22
N ARG A 49 -3.44 -21.21 -1.40
CA ARG A 49 -4.65 -21.82 -1.98
C ARG A 49 -4.53 -22.10 -3.47
N GLU A 50 -4.02 -21.14 -4.24
CA GLU A 50 -4.01 -21.22 -5.71
C GLU A 50 -2.78 -21.94 -6.28
N LEU A 51 -1.64 -21.86 -5.59
CA LEU A 51 -0.36 -22.38 -6.06
C LEU A 51 0.22 -23.49 -5.17
N GLY A 52 -0.31 -23.67 -3.95
CA GLY A 52 0.22 -24.66 -3.00
C GLY A 52 1.59 -24.29 -2.43
N VAL A 53 1.98 -23.02 -2.50
CA VAL A 53 3.29 -22.54 -2.03
C VAL A 53 3.17 -21.76 -0.73
N GLU A 54 4.13 -21.98 0.16
CA GLU A 54 4.30 -21.18 1.37
C GLU A 54 4.95 -19.83 1.02
N PHE A 55 4.48 -18.77 1.65
CA PHE A 55 4.94 -17.40 1.44
C PHE A 55 4.95 -16.64 2.77
N GLU A 56 5.84 -15.65 2.93
CA GLU A 56 5.83 -14.79 4.11
C GLU A 56 4.48 -14.11 4.31
N LYS A 57 4.16 -13.71 5.56
CA LYS A 57 2.92 -12.97 5.85
C LYS A 57 2.89 -11.68 5.02
N TYR A 58 1.86 -11.52 4.21
CA TYR A 58 1.76 -10.45 3.24
C TYR A 58 0.29 -10.06 3.02
N ARG A 59 -0.04 -8.81 3.34
CA ARG A 59 -1.37 -8.22 3.18
C ARG A 59 -1.31 -7.00 2.27
N ILE A 60 -2.30 -6.84 1.40
CA ILE A 60 -2.50 -5.62 0.60
C ILE A 60 -3.84 -5.01 1.00
N PHE A 61 -3.83 -3.73 1.36
CA PHE A 61 -5.03 -2.91 1.50
C PHE A 61 -5.19 -1.97 0.32
N GLY A 62 -6.40 -1.89 -0.23
CA GLY A 62 -6.81 -0.80 -1.09
C GLY A 62 -7.43 0.32 -0.27
N ALA A 63 -6.66 1.35 0.05
CA ALA A 63 -7.11 2.49 0.84
C ALA A 63 -7.54 3.68 -0.04
N CYS A 64 -8.63 4.36 0.31
CA CYS A 64 -9.13 5.48 -0.48
C CYS A 64 -9.64 6.63 0.40
N ASN A 65 -9.22 7.86 0.05
CA ASN A 65 -9.83 9.09 0.55
C ASN A 65 -10.77 9.63 -0.54
N VAL A 66 -12.07 9.70 -0.25
CA VAL A 66 -13.11 10.06 -1.23
C VAL A 66 -12.89 11.46 -1.82
N SER A 67 -12.51 12.44 -1.01
CA SER A 67 -12.25 13.80 -1.49
C SER A 67 -11.02 13.85 -2.42
N HIS A 68 -10.03 13.00 -2.21
CA HIS A 68 -8.87 12.90 -3.09
C HIS A 68 -9.24 12.19 -4.40
N ALA A 69 -9.95 11.07 -4.33
CA ALA A 69 -10.43 10.35 -5.51
C ALA A 69 -11.32 11.23 -6.41
N TYR A 70 -12.24 12.00 -5.80
CA TYR A 70 -13.09 12.94 -6.54
C TYR A 70 -12.27 14.02 -7.28
N ARG A 71 -11.25 14.58 -6.63
CA ARG A 71 -10.35 15.56 -7.26
C ARG A 71 -9.55 14.93 -8.41
N ALA A 72 -9.01 13.72 -8.22
CA ALA A 72 -8.26 13.02 -9.25
C ALA A 72 -9.11 12.76 -10.50
N LEU A 73 -10.37 12.34 -10.31
CA LEU A 73 -11.36 12.10 -11.37
C LEU A 73 -11.74 13.37 -12.16
N LYS A 74 -11.68 14.54 -11.51
CA LYS A 74 -11.94 15.82 -12.17
C LYS A 74 -10.80 16.27 -13.08
N VAL A 75 -9.57 15.82 -12.80
CA VAL A 75 -8.39 16.12 -13.64
C VAL A 75 -8.38 15.19 -14.86
N ASP A 76 -8.43 13.88 -14.63
CA ASP A 76 -8.60 12.88 -15.70
C ASP A 76 -9.37 11.69 -15.13
N LYS A 77 -10.43 11.27 -15.83
CA LYS A 77 -11.22 10.08 -15.47
C LYS A 77 -10.37 8.81 -15.46
N LYS A 78 -9.31 8.76 -16.28
CA LYS A 78 -8.39 7.61 -16.33
C LYS A 78 -7.50 7.50 -15.10
N ASN A 79 -7.39 8.54 -14.26
CA ASN A 79 -6.64 8.46 -12.99
C ASN A 79 -7.18 7.37 -12.06
N CYS A 80 -8.44 6.94 -12.22
CA CYS A 80 -9.01 5.84 -11.45
C CYS A 80 -8.32 4.49 -11.65
N ILE A 81 -7.53 4.28 -12.72
CA ILE A 81 -6.74 3.04 -12.88
C ILE A 81 -5.67 2.89 -11.78
N MET A 82 -5.30 3.98 -11.12
CA MET A 82 -4.31 4.03 -10.03
C MET A 82 -4.97 4.06 -8.65
N LEU A 83 -6.29 3.90 -8.57
CA LEU A 83 -7.06 3.85 -7.34
C LEU A 83 -7.63 2.44 -7.12
N PRO A 84 -7.79 1.99 -5.85
CA PRO A 84 -7.41 2.66 -4.61
C PRO A 84 -5.89 2.71 -4.39
N CYS A 85 -5.43 3.52 -3.42
CA CYS A 85 -4.02 3.58 -3.06
C CYS A 85 -3.63 2.28 -2.33
N ASN A 86 -2.72 1.51 -2.94
CA ASN A 86 -2.22 0.30 -2.33
C ASN A 86 -1.33 0.60 -1.11
N VAL A 87 -1.62 -0.08 -0.01
CA VAL A 87 -0.79 -0.17 1.19
C VAL A 87 -0.45 -1.63 1.39
N ILE A 88 0.84 -1.97 1.40
CA ILE A 88 1.31 -3.33 1.65
C ILE A 88 1.87 -3.44 3.06
N VAL A 89 1.61 -4.56 3.71
CA VAL A 89 2.15 -4.93 5.02
C VAL A 89 2.72 -6.33 4.90
N TYR A 90 4.02 -6.49 5.11
CA TYR A 90 4.68 -7.76 4.89
C TYR A 90 5.80 -8.01 5.88
N GLU A 91 6.00 -9.29 6.19
CA GLU A 91 7.10 -9.72 7.05
C GLU A 91 8.43 -9.68 6.30
N ILE A 92 9.47 -9.16 6.95
CA ILE A 92 10.84 -9.15 6.47
C ILE A 92 11.73 -9.97 7.41
N LYS A 93 13.00 -10.12 7.04
CA LYS A 93 13.98 -10.87 7.85
C LYS A 93 14.00 -10.38 9.31
N ASN A 94 14.18 -11.34 10.22
CA ASN A 94 14.22 -11.17 11.67
C ASN A 94 12.86 -10.86 12.31
N GLY A 95 11.75 -11.27 11.69
CA GLY A 95 10.39 -11.12 12.25
C GLY A 95 9.89 -9.67 12.31
N ARG A 96 10.58 -8.73 11.63
CA ARG A 96 10.15 -7.34 11.54
C ARG A 96 9.13 -7.19 10.43
N ILE A 97 8.29 -6.16 10.52
CA ILE A 97 7.23 -5.91 9.54
C ILE A 97 7.56 -4.63 8.79
N GLU A 98 7.46 -4.67 7.48
CA GLU A 98 7.55 -3.47 6.65
C GLU A 98 6.17 -3.10 6.11
N VAL A 99 5.87 -1.80 6.21
CA VAL A 99 4.69 -1.18 5.60
C VAL A 99 5.16 -0.28 4.49
N ALA A 100 4.62 -0.45 3.28
CA ALA A 100 4.87 0.46 2.18
C ALA A 100 3.57 0.96 1.54
N VAL A 101 3.59 2.21 1.11
CA VAL A 101 2.43 2.90 0.52
C VAL A 101 2.85 3.54 -0.78
N VAL A 102 1.98 3.48 -1.78
CA VAL A 102 2.23 4.14 -3.07
C VAL A 102 2.52 5.63 -2.90
N ASN A 103 3.53 6.15 -3.62
CA ASN A 103 3.81 7.57 -3.68
C ASN A 103 2.89 8.21 -4.74
N PRO A 104 1.91 9.05 -4.36
CA PRO A 104 0.95 9.62 -5.31
C PRO A 104 1.62 10.45 -6.40
N MET A 105 2.75 11.11 -6.11
CA MET A 105 3.50 11.87 -7.12
C MET A 105 4.14 10.98 -8.17
N ALA A 106 4.53 9.76 -7.80
CA ALA A 106 5.05 8.79 -8.75
C ALA A 106 3.92 8.20 -9.61
N SER A 107 2.74 7.92 -9.02
CA SER A 107 1.57 7.43 -9.76
C SER A 107 1.05 8.44 -10.79
N ILE A 108 0.99 9.73 -10.42
CA ILE A 108 0.56 10.79 -11.32
C ILE A 108 1.54 10.92 -12.50
N ARG A 109 2.85 10.97 -12.22
CA ARG A 109 3.88 11.04 -13.28
C ARG A 109 3.92 9.85 -14.22
N ALA A 110 3.52 8.67 -13.76
CA ALA A 110 3.43 7.48 -14.61
C ALA A 110 2.23 7.54 -15.58
N SER A 111 1.31 8.48 -15.37
CA SER A 111 0.11 8.69 -16.18
C SER A 111 0.24 9.84 -17.18
N ASP A 112 1.33 10.62 -17.11
CA ASP A 112 1.73 11.67 -18.07
C ASP A 112 2.51 11.07 -19.25
#